data_AF-A0ABD2MBK8-F1
#
_entry.id   AF-A0ABD2MBK8-F1
#
_cell.length_a   1.000
_cell.length_b   1.000
_cell.length_c   1.000
_cell.angle_alpha   90.00
_cell.angle_beta   90.00
_cell.angle_gamma   90.00
#
_symmetry.space_group_name_H-M   'P 1'
#
loop_
_entity.id
_entity.type
_entity.pdbx_description
1 polymer ?
#
loop_
_entity_poly.entity_id
_entity_poly.type
_entity_poly.pdbx_seq_one_letter_code
_entity_poly.pdbx_strand_id
1 'polypeptide(L)'
;MPFPPPTVSRCATVSLPFPPLFLFPFFFPLLFLSAQCALYNRFSPTWEKPEIVTVSRQISIKIELMADFGTNNQMKMVARKAILSVFSGTWPTTGDESNYIGEIMEKQFGGRWMVGIFDIDFDAAYTIVRRSPSYMLFGVNNRAILIAREGNGKRAKISRLLTRRK
;
A
#
# COMPACT_ATOMS: atom_id res chain seq x y z
N MET A 1 5.63 -15.52 -17.02
CA MET A 1 4.16 -15.54 -17.00
C MET A 1 3.74 -14.84 -15.72
N PRO A 2 2.96 -13.75 -15.75
CA PRO A 2 2.50 -13.13 -14.51
C PRO A 2 1.59 -14.11 -13.80
N PHE A 3 1.85 -14.38 -12.51
CA PHE A 3 0.96 -15.18 -11.69
C PHE A 3 -0.43 -14.53 -11.68
N PRO A 4 -1.52 -15.28 -11.88
CA PRO A 4 -2.85 -14.72 -11.72
C PRO A 4 -2.97 -14.20 -10.29
N PRO A 5 -3.53 -12.99 -10.08
CA PRO A 5 -3.75 -12.49 -8.74
C PRO A 5 -4.58 -13.53 -7.98
N PRO A 6 -4.28 -13.81 -6.70
CA PRO A 6 -5.09 -14.72 -5.92
C PRO A 6 -6.54 -14.23 -5.99
N THR A 7 -7.46 -15.11 -6.38
CA THR A 7 -8.89 -14.84 -6.40
C THR A 7 -9.35 -14.66 -4.95
N VAL A 8 -9.19 -13.45 -4.41
CA VAL A 8 -9.58 -13.14 -3.03
C VAL A 8 -11.10 -13.01 -3.00
N SER A 9 -11.77 -14.14 -2.80
CA SER A 9 -13.17 -14.16 -2.39
C SER A 9 -13.26 -13.49 -1.03
N ARG A 10 -13.67 -12.22 -0.98
CA ARG A 10 -13.98 -11.55 0.29
C ARG A 10 -15.07 -12.36 0.98
N CYS A 11 -14.88 -12.67 2.28
CA CYS A 11 -15.99 -13.20 3.06
C CYS A 11 -17.15 -12.21 3.02
N ALA A 12 -18.33 -12.66 2.59
CA ALA A 12 -19.55 -11.89 2.73
C ALA A 12 -19.76 -11.55 4.22
N THR A 13 -19.88 -10.26 4.54
CA THR A 13 -20.16 -9.83 5.91
C THR A 13 -21.64 -10.09 6.16
N VAL A 14 -21.97 -11.23 6.77
CA VAL A 14 -23.34 -11.58 7.12
C VAL A 14 -23.70 -10.85 8.42
N SER A 15 -24.55 -9.83 8.33
CA SER A 15 -25.15 -9.19 9.50
C SER A 15 -26.24 -10.11 10.06
N LEU A 16 -25.92 -10.89 11.10
CA LEU A 16 -26.91 -11.75 11.76
C LEU A 16 -27.73 -10.93 12.78
N PRO A 17 -29.07 -11.04 12.76
CA PRO A 17 -29.92 -10.46 13.81
C PRO A 17 -29.62 -11.14 15.16
N PHE A 18 -29.68 -10.37 16.25
CA PHE A 18 -29.46 -10.89 17.62
C PHE A 18 -30.44 -12.04 17.91
N PRO A 19 -29.97 -13.29 18.09
CA PRO A 19 -30.85 -14.40 18.39
C PRO A 19 -31.21 -14.43 19.89
N PRO A 20 -32.36 -15.01 20.26
CA PRO A 20 -32.74 -15.22 21.65
C PRO A 20 -31.74 -16.17 22.36
N LEU A 21 -31.50 -15.94 23.65
CA LEU A 21 -30.46 -16.56 24.50
C LEU A 21 -30.40 -18.10 24.49
N PHE A 22 -31.43 -18.79 24.02
CA PHE A 22 -31.54 -20.25 24.03
C PHE A 22 -30.78 -20.98 22.90
N LEU A 23 -30.21 -20.26 21.91
CA LEU A 23 -29.45 -20.86 20.78
C LEU A 23 -27.93 -20.60 20.84
N PHE A 24 -27.42 -20.18 22.00
CA PHE A 24 -26.03 -19.79 22.22
C PHE A 24 -24.95 -20.77 21.69
N PRO A 25 -25.05 -22.11 21.84
CA PRO A 25 -23.98 -23.00 21.39
C PRO A 25 -23.88 -23.13 19.87
N PHE A 26 -24.95 -22.85 19.13
CA PHE A 26 -24.95 -22.91 17.65
C PHE A 26 -24.50 -21.59 17.01
N PHE A 27 -24.68 -20.45 17.68
CA PHE A 27 -24.28 -19.14 17.16
C PHE A 27 -22.83 -18.77 17.46
N PHE A 28 -22.21 -19.36 18.48
CA PHE A 28 -20.82 -19.09 18.86
C PHE A 28 -19.80 -19.35 17.71
N PRO A 29 -19.83 -20.47 16.97
CA PRO A 29 -18.90 -20.68 15.85
C PRO A 29 -19.13 -19.69 14.70
N LEU A 30 -20.37 -19.27 14.45
CA LEU A 30 -20.69 -18.28 13.41
C LEU A 30 -20.20 -16.88 13.76
N LEU A 31 -20.28 -16.49 15.03
CA LEU A 31 -19.70 -15.23 15.53
C LEU A 31 -18.18 -15.24 15.46
N PHE A 32 -17.54 -16.37 15.76
CA PHE A 32 -16.09 -16.50 15.67
C PHE A 32 -15.60 -16.40 14.22
N LEU A 33 -16.31 -17.02 13.28
CA LEU A 33 -15.98 -16.96 11.85
C LEU A 33 -16.18 -15.55 11.28
N SER A 34 -17.24 -14.84 11.67
CA SER A 34 -17.47 -13.46 11.21
C SER A 34 -16.42 -12.47 11.75
N ALA A 35 -15.99 -12.64 13.01
CA ALA A 35 -14.91 -11.85 13.60
C ALA A 35 -13.56 -12.09 12.88
N GLN A 36 -13.26 -13.34 12.54
CA GLN A 36 -12.07 -13.68 11.75
C GLN A 36 -12.12 -13.08 10.34
N CYS A 37 -13.28 -13.13 9.66
CA CYS A 37 -13.44 -12.50 8.35
C CYS A 37 -13.34 -10.97 8.41
N ALA A 38 -13.83 -10.32 9.46
CA ALA A 38 -13.67 -8.87 9.64
C ALA A 38 -12.21 -8.48 9.87
N LEU A 39 -11.47 -9.27 10.67
CA LEU A 39 -10.02 -9.11 10.85
C LEU A 39 -9.26 -9.35 9.55
N TYR A 40 -9.60 -10.40 8.80
CA TYR A 40 -8.97 -10.71 7.52
C TYR A 40 -9.20 -9.60 6.49
N ASN A 41 -10.46 -9.15 6.31
CA ASN A 41 -10.81 -8.05 5.42
C ASN A 41 -10.15 -6.73 5.84
N ARG A 42 -9.86 -6.53 7.15
CA ARG A 42 -9.14 -5.37 7.65
C ARG A 42 -7.67 -5.35 7.26
N PHE A 43 -7.05 -6.48 6.91
CA PHE A 43 -5.62 -6.54 6.56
C PHE A 43 -5.34 -7.04 5.15
N SER A 44 -6.37 -7.42 4.39
CA SER A 44 -6.22 -7.85 3.00
C SER A 44 -6.06 -6.64 2.07
N PRO A 45 -4.99 -6.58 1.25
CA PRO A 45 -4.83 -5.52 0.27
C PRO A 45 -5.87 -5.61 -0.85
N THR A 46 -6.15 -4.46 -1.48
CA THR A 46 -6.94 -4.37 -2.71
C THR A 46 -6.03 -4.38 -3.94
N TRP A 47 -6.52 -4.99 -5.03
CA TRP A 47 -5.81 -5.10 -6.31
C TRP A 47 -6.61 -4.36 -7.39
N GLU A 48 -5.96 -3.51 -8.19
CA GLU A 48 -6.58 -2.83 -9.34
C GLU A 48 -6.09 -3.43 -10.66
N LYS A 49 -6.84 -3.23 -11.76
CA LYS A 49 -6.43 -3.68 -13.10
C LYS A 49 -5.28 -2.81 -13.64
N PRO A 50 -4.43 -3.35 -14.53
CA PRO A 50 -3.35 -2.57 -15.15
C PRO A 50 -3.85 -1.42 -15.99
N GLU A 51 -3.20 -0.26 -15.89
CA GLU A 51 -3.42 0.90 -16.75
C GLU A 51 -2.15 1.20 -17.57
N ILE A 52 -2.29 1.45 -18.87
CA ILE A 52 -1.15 1.77 -19.75
C ILE A 52 -1.13 3.28 -19.96
N VAL A 53 -0.05 3.95 -19.56
CA VAL A 53 0.09 5.41 -19.67
C VAL A 53 1.26 5.75 -20.58
N THR A 54 0.99 6.47 -21.67
CA THR A 54 2.03 6.89 -22.62
C THR A 54 2.65 8.21 -22.15
N VAL A 55 3.92 8.18 -21.73
CA VAL A 55 4.66 9.36 -21.27
C VAL A 55 5.65 9.76 -22.36
N SER A 56 5.23 10.67 -23.24
CA SER A 56 5.95 11.14 -24.45
C SER A 56 5.94 10.16 -25.64
N ARG A 57 6.20 10.70 -26.86
CA ARG A 57 6.04 10.02 -28.16
C ARG A 57 6.89 8.75 -28.36
N GLN A 58 7.74 8.34 -27.41
CA GLN A 58 8.69 7.22 -27.59
C GLN A 58 8.74 6.19 -26.44
N ILE A 59 8.11 6.41 -25.28
CA ILE A 59 8.17 5.44 -24.16
C ILE A 59 6.76 5.15 -23.64
N SER A 60 6.29 3.91 -23.84
CA SER A 60 5.08 3.40 -23.19
C SER A 60 5.46 2.89 -21.79
N ILE A 61 4.92 3.55 -20.76
CA ILE A 61 5.10 3.12 -19.37
C ILE A 61 3.82 2.40 -18.94
N LYS A 62 3.90 1.09 -18.74
CA LYS A 62 2.80 0.34 -18.12
C LYS A 62 2.91 0.52 -16.61
N ILE A 63 1.90 1.12 -15.99
CA ILE A 63 1.84 1.33 -14.54
C ILE A 63 0.56 0.71 -13.97
N GLU A 64 0.74 -0.24 -13.07
CA GLU A 64 -0.34 -1.02 -12.48
C GLU A 64 -0.28 -0.88 -10.97
N LEU A 65 -1.41 -0.59 -10.33
CA LEU A 65 -1.48 -0.68 -8.87
C LEU A 65 -1.73 -2.14 -8.51
N MET A 66 -0.67 -2.80 -8.04
CA MET A 66 -0.71 -4.20 -7.65
C MET A 66 -1.44 -4.33 -6.32
N ALA A 67 -0.96 -3.68 -5.26
CA ALA A 67 -1.57 -3.77 -3.94
C ALA A 67 -1.69 -2.39 -3.29
N ASP A 68 -2.76 -2.16 -2.54
CA ASP A 68 -2.89 -1.00 -1.68
C ASP A 68 -3.60 -1.30 -0.36
N PHE A 69 -3.31 -0.48 0.64
CA PHE A 69 -3.90 -0.56 1.97
C PHE A 69 -3.92 0.80 2.64
N GLY A 70 -5.05 1.16 3.26
CA GLY A 70 -5.16 2.40 4.04
C GLY A 70 -4.92 3.67 3.21
N THR A 71 -5.14 3.61 1.90
CA THR A 71 -4.90 4.68 0.93
C THR A 71 -6.17 5.17 0.27
N ASN A 72 -6.25 6.48 0.02
CA ASN A 72 -7.36 7.08 -0.72
C ASN A 72 -6.98 7.30 -2.19
N ASN A 73 -7.96 7.60 -3.04
CA ASN A 73 -7.73 7.79 -4.48
C ASN A 73 -6.77 8.95 -4.76
N GLN A 74 -6.76 9.99 -3.93
CA GLN A 74 -5.84 11.12 -4.10
C GLN A 74 -4.37 10.70 -3.87
N MET A 75 -4.10 9.87 -2.84
CA MET A 75 -2.78 9.31 -2.59
C MET A 75 -2.32 8.47 -3.77
N LYS A 76 -3.19 7.61 -4.30
CA LYS A 76 -2.89 6.78 -5.47
C LYS A 76 -2.53 7.63 -6.70
N MET A 77 -3.31 8.68 -6.98
CA MET A 77 -3.03 9.59 -8.10
C MET A 77 -1.72 10.36 -7.93
N VAL A 78 -1.44 10.88 -6.73
CA VAL A 78 -0.21 11.63 -6.46
C VAL A 78 1.01 10.71 -6.55
N ALA A 79 0.94 9.52 -5.97
CA ALA A 79 1.99 8.51 -6.06
C ALA A 79 2.26 8.11 -7.52
N ARG A 80 1.21 7.83 -8.30
CA ARG A 80 1.31 7.52 -9.73
C ARG A 80 1.99 8.65 -10.50
N LYS A 81 1.58 9.91 -10.27
CA LYS A 81 2.17 11.08 -10.93
C LYS A 81 3.64 11.27 -10.55
N ALA A 82 3.98 11.08 -9.28
CA ALA A 82 5.36 11.16 -8.80
C ALA A 82 6.24 10.14 -9.51
N ILE A 83 5.81 8.87 -9.55
CA ILE A 83 6.51 7.79 -10.26
C ILE A 83 6.72 8.15 -11.73
N LEU A 84 5.66 8.52 -12.45
CA LEU A 84 5.75 8.81 -13.88
C LEU A 84 6.64 10.03 -14.19
N SER A 85 6.85 10.94 -13.24
CA SER A 85 7.70 12.11 -13.43
C SER A 85 9.19 11.83 -13.34
N VAL A 86 9.60 10.75 -12.66
CA VAL A 86 11.01 10.36 -12.51
C VAL A 86 11.37 9.08 -13.25
N PHE A 87 10.38 8.30 -13.69
CA PHE A 87 10.64 7.02 -14.31
C PHE A 87 11.32 7.17 -15.68
N SER A 88 12.61 6.84 -15.70
CA SER A 88 13.47 6.92 -16.88
C SER A 88 13.49 5.62 -17.71
N GLY A 89 12.93 4.52 -17.19
CA GLY A 89 13.06 3.17 -17.76
C GLY A 89 14.40 2.48 -17.45
N THR A 90 15.43 3.21 -17.03
CA THR A 90 16.74 2.66 -16.61
C THR A 90 16.81 2.43 -15.11
N TRP A 91 17.62 1.45 -14.66
CA TRP A 91 17.65 1.07 -13.25
C TRP A 91 18.23 2.22 -12.40
N PRO A 92 17.58 2.63 -11.29
CA PRO A 92 18.10 3.69 -10.44
C PRO A 92 19.43 3.26 -9.82
N THR A 93 20.45 4.11 -9.98
CA THR A 93 21.82 3.87 -9.46
C THR A 93 22.11 4.63 -8.17
N THR A 94 21.41 5.74 -7.91
CA THR A 94 21.69 6.67 -6.81
C THR A 94 20.62 6.73 -5.74
N GLY A 95 19.44 6.12 -5.97
CA GLY A 95 18.28 6.22 -5.07
C GLY A 95 17.54 7.56 -5.14
N ASP A 96 17.93 8.46 -6.03
CA ASP A 96 17.30 9.79 -6.19
C ASP A 96 15.82 9.69 -6.58
N GLU A 97 15.46 8.72 -7.43
CA GLU A 97 14.07 8.45 -7.81
C GLU A 97 13.20 8.12 -6.58
N SER A 98 13.69 7.23 -5.71
CA SER A 98 13.01 6.83 -4.47
C SER A 98 12.86 8.01 -3.51
N ASN A 99 13.94 8.78 -3.31
CA ASN A 99 13.93 9.96 -2.44
C ASN A 99 12.93 11.00 -2.95
N TYR A 100 12.94 11.30 -4.24
CA TYR A 100 12.03 12.28 -4.84
C TYR A 100 10.56 11.88 -4.69
N ILE A 101 10.23 10.61 -4.93
CA ILE A 101 8.86 10.10 -4.71
C ILE A 101 8.47 10.24 -3.24
N GLY A 102 9.38 9.88 -2.32
CA GLY A 102 9.17 10.02 -0.88
C GLY A 102 8.89 11.47 -0.47
N GLU A 103 9.70 12.41 -0.95
CA GLU A 103 9.56 13.85 -0.70
C GLU A 103 8.22 14.40 -1.19
N ILE A 104 7.75 14.00 -2.37
CA ILE A 104 6.43 14.41 -2.88
C ILE A 104 5.32 13.94 -1.93
N MET A 105 5.39 12.68 -1.49
CA MET A 105 4.39 12.10 -0.60
C MET A 105 4.42 12.76 0.78
N GLU A 106 5.60 13.04 1.31
CA GLU A 106 5.80 13.80 2.55
C GLU A 106 5.23 15.22 2.45
N LYS A 107 5.50 15.91 1.34
CA LYS A 107 5.02 17.28 1.11
C LYS A 107 3.50 17.34 1.01
N GLN A 108 2.88 16.36 0.36
CA GLN A 108 1.44 16.37 0.10
C GLN A 108 0.61 15.83 1.28
N PHE A 109 1.08 14.81 1.99
CA PHE A 109 0.30 14.09 3.00
C PHE A 109 0.91 14.10 4.40
N GLY A 110 2.12 14.63 4.56
CA GLY A 110 2.85 14.69 5.82
C GLY A 110 3.23 13.32 6.39
N GLY A 111 4.03 13.34 7.46
CA GLY A 111 4.64 12.13 8.03
C GLY A 111 5.95 11.79 7.31
N ARG A 112 6.45 10.58 7.52
CA ARG A 112 7.60 10.04 6.80
C ARG A 112 7.14 8.97 5.82
N TRP A 113 7.72 8.94 4.64
CA TRP A 113 7.37 7.97 3.61
C TRP A 113 8.62 7.21 3.15
N MET A 114 8.52 5.88 3.17
CA MET A 114 9.52 4.96 2.65
C MET A 114 9.16 4.61 1.21
N VAL A 115 10.16 4.64 0.33
CA VAL A 115 10.03 4.19 -1.06
C VAL A 115 11.08 3.13 -1.34
N GLY A 116 10.64 1.97 -1.83
CA GLY A 116 11.49 0.87 -2.24
C GLY A 116 11.25 0.53 -3.70
N ILE A 117 12.31 0.38 -4.49
CA ILE A 117 12.25 -0.04 -5.90
C ILE A 117 12.96 -1.39 -5.98
N PHE A 118 12.29 -2.39 -6.53
CA PHE A 118 12.77 -3.76 -6.64
C PHE A 118 12.36 -4.39 -7.98
N ASP A 119 12.96 -5.53 -8.31
CA ASP A 119 12.53 -6.34 -9.44
C ASP A 119 11.10 -6.84 -9.25
N ILE A 120 10.34 -6.98 -10.34
CA ILE A 120 8.91 -7.35 -10.27
C ILE A 120 8.66 -8.75 -9.67
N ASP A 121 9.68 -9.63 -9.67
CA ASP A 121 9.61 -10.97 -9.08
C ASP A 121 9.80 -10.96 -7.55
N PHE A 122 9.85 -9.78 -6.92
CA PHE A 122 10.00 -9.66 -5.48
C PHE A 122 8.67 -9.83 -4.75
N ASP A 123 8.64 -10.80 -3.85
CA ASP A 123 7.51 -11.04 -2.96
C ASP A 123 7.54 -10.01 -1.82
N ALA A 124 6.90 -8.86 -2.03
CA ALA A 124 6.78 -7.82 -1.02
C ALA A 124 5.87 -8.32 0.12
N ALA A 125 6.49 -9.02 1.07
CA ALA A 125 5.82 -9.77 2.11
C ALA A 125 4.89 -8.91 2.98
N TYR A 126 3.81 -9.56 3.43
CA TYR A 126 2.80 -9.18 4.44
C TYR A 126 3.24 -8.33 5.66
N THR A 127 4.55 -8.20 5.91
CA THR A 127 5.12 -7.48 7.05
C THR A 127 4.93 -5.96 6.98
N ILE A 128 4.84 -5.39 5.77
CA ILE A 128 4.66 -3.93 5.58
C ILE A 128 3.30 -3.48 6.15
N VAL A 129 2.25 -4.28 5.96
CA VAL A 129 0.89 -4.01 6.47
C VAL A 129 0.86 -3.82 8.00
N ARG A 130 1.75 -4.49 8.73
CA ARG A 130 1.82 -4.41 10.21
C ARG A 130 2.52 -3.15 10.72
N ARG A 131 3.37 -2.52 9.91
CA ARG A 131 4.22 -1.40 10.32
C ARG A 131 3.82 -0.07 9.67
N SER A 132 3.03 -0.12 8.61
CA SER A 132 2.57 1.03 7.86
C SER A 132 1.05 1.14 7.90
N PRO A 133 0.50 2.30 8.31
CA PRO A 133 -0.94 2.55 8.24
C PRO A 133 -1.44 2.72 6.80
N SER A 134 -0.54 3.02 5.86
CA SER A 134 -0.88 3.27 4.46
C SER A 134 0.25 2.82 3.53
N TYR A 135 0.00 1.92 2.58
CA TYR A 135 0.98 1.59 1.56
C TYR A 135 0.35 1.34 0.18
N MET A 136 1.17 1.49 -0.85
CA MET A 136 0.86 1.21 -2.25
C MET A 136 2.03 0.45 -2.87
N LEU A 137 1.73 -0.51 -3.72
CA LEU A 137 2.68 -1.24 -4.54
C LEU A 137 2.30 -1.05 -6.00
N PHE A 138 3.17 -0.39 -6.75
CA PHE A 138 3.00 -0.18 -8.19
C PHE A 138 3.92 -1.09 -8.98
N GLY A 139 3.38 -1.85 -9.92
CA GLY A 139 4.14 -2.50 -10.98
C GLY A 139 4.36 -1.51 -12.12
N VAL A 140 5.61 -1.17 -12.42
CA VAL A 140 5.99 -0.25 -13.49
C VAL A 140 6.93 -0.97 -14.46
N ASN A 141 6.41 -1.36 -15.62
CA ASN A 141 7.09 -2.26 -16.56
C ASN A 141 7.56 -3.56 -15.86
N ASN A 142 8.87 -3.74 -15.66
CA ASN A 142 9.49 -4.90 -14.99
C ASN A 142 10.00 -4.58 -13.58
N ARG A 143 9.54 -3.48 -12.98
CA ARG A 143 9.88 -3.09 -11.61
C ARG A 143 8.65 -3.04 -10.74
N ALA A 144 8.85 -3.24 -9.46
CA ALA A 144 7.85 -2.96 -8.46
C ALA A 144 8.34 -1.84 -7.53
N ILE A 145 7.47 -0.86 -7.31
CA ILE A 145 7.71 0.34 -6.52
C ILE A 145 6.76 0.31 -5.33
N LEU A 146 7.32 0.05 -4.15
CA LEU A 146 6.61 0.15 -2.88
C LEU A 146 6.71 1.58 -2.35
N ILE A 147 5.57 2.12 -1.95
CA ILE A 147 5.46 3.40 -1.25
C ILE A 147 4.69 3.14 0.04
N ALA A 148 5.33 3.32 1.18
CA ALA A 148 4.74 3.03 2.48
C ALA A 148 4.93 4.19 3.46
N ARG A 149 3.89 4.50 4.23
CA ARG A 149 3.96 5.50 5.29
C ARG A 149 4.61 4.91 6.53
N GLU A 150 5.61 5.57 7.09
CA GLU A 150 6.26 5.09 8.31
C GLU A 150 5.50 5.53 9.57
N GLY A 151 5.35 4.59 10.51
CA GLY A 151 4.83 4.84 11.85
C GLY A 151 3.37 5.30 11.86
N ASN A 152 2.95 6.02 12.90
CA ASN A 152 1.54 6.38 13.10
C ASN A 152 1.06 7.58 12.25
N GLY A 153 1.79 7.95 11.20
CA GLY A 153 1.45 9.07 10.31
C GLY A 153 1.48 10.47 10.95
N LYS A 154 1.90 10.60 12.22
CA LYS A 154 2.13 11.89 12.87
C LYS A 154 3.51 12.40 12.48
N ARG A 155 3.60 13.65 12.01
CA ARG A 155 4.89 14.35 11.83
C ARG A 155 5.62 14.27 13.17
N ALA A 156 6.80 13.63 13.19
CA ALA A 156 7.60 13.59 14.40
C ALA A 156 7.78 15.03 14.89
N LYS A 157 7.24 15.36 16.07
CA LYS A 157 7.60 16.61 16.75
C LYS A 157 9.11 16.49 16.94
N ILE A 158 9.88 17.27 16.19
CA ILE A 158 11.32 17.42 16.43
C ILE A 158 11.40 18.08 17.80
N SER A 159 11.47 17.28 18.86
CA SER A 159 11.86 17.76 20.18
C SER A 159 13.28 18.24 20.01
N ARG A 160 13.46 19.56 19.86
CA ARG A 160 14.75 20.25 19.91
C ARG A 160 15.33 20.12 21.33
N LEU A 161 15.66 18.91 21.72
CA LEU A 161 16.44 18.61 22.90
C LEU A 161 17.72 18.00 22.38
N LEU A 162 18.83 18.65 22.76
CA LEU A 162 20.23 18.22 22.59
C LEU A 162 20.97 18.77 21.36
N THR A 163 21.35 20.05 21.47
CA THR A 163 22.79 20.40 21.59
C THR A 163 22.97 21.84 22.12
N ARG A 164 22.68 22.04 23.41
CA ARG A 164 23.46 22.96 24.24
C ARG A 164 24.48 22.09 24.97
N ARG A 165 25.59 21.76 24.30
CA ARG A 165 26.84 21.48 25.02
C ARG A 165 27.67 22.74 24.86
N LYS A 166 27.84 23.43 26.00
CA LYS A 166 28.86 24.46 26.20
C LYS A 166 30.23 23.85 26.00
#